data_AF-A0AAF3FQJ6-F1
#
_entry.id   AF-A0AAF3FQJ6-F1
#
_cell.length_a   1.000
_cell.length_b   1.000
_cell.length_c   1.000
_cell.angle_alpha   90.00
_cell.angle_beta   90.00
_cell.angle_gamma   90.00
#
_symmetry.space_group_name_H-M   'P 1'
#
loop_
_entity.id
_entity.type
_entity.pdbx_description
1 polymer ?
#
loop_
_entity_poly.entity_id
_entity_poly.type
_entity_poly.pdbx_seq_one_letter_code
_entity_poly.pdbx_strand_id
1 'polypeptide(L)'
;MAKILRFLLLPPCLLLASIIAQPYQTMEETLVHIDMKGSAARPTYLKQLLGLVAQLGATGVVMEWEDMFPYTGELGNYVNGYAYTLNEVDDVLSYAQQLGLTVIPLVQTLGHAEWVLKMEENLQIREDPKYPMVFCIGHERAQTLIQAMIQQVAQVHSKYGMHFFHIGADEAYQMGQCPEDVALLNTSAYKNDTKRLVFDHMKRVSEIITAKHPGTKVLAWFDEFKTADPKLVKEYELEDLIEPVVWKYTDNLDYYLPSGMWRNLSTMFPNVWGASAFKGANGADKMDNQMAPYIANNKEWFLQTLKHREKFSTFRGVILTGWSRYDHFAALCETMPTSMMSLAVNLQIVQNFVVTDRAAVNMMKTLKCPADTTLDQIMQNQDKCHYPGYRVRDAIRDFLKLKVYYENSTWIHNRERGWLKLSQQITAHTNPYYVDVLSKTYGKLLSSLDTVLKRLKSAMDEIFFEETALEFRITYIDEFYEMISKKLDAIDKVDRQKGWPRRPILGRLIVEAPPVPHRTTKKPPTKPTTTTKVPPTTTKRPTTTRSPPTTTIRSQSNRKSDRKTTPSPKKDPLPTPTPLGGLTDEEKLILRSINPYFSRAK
;
A
#
# COMPACT_ATOMS: atom_id res chain seq x y z
N MET A 1 -26.39 -5.11 -34.25
CA MET A 1 -25.15 -4.34 -34.54
C MET A 1 -25.34 -2.82 -34.70
N ALA A 2 -26.55 -2.26 -34.89
CA ALA A 2 -26.73 -0.81 -35.08
C ALA A 2 -27.02 0.04 -33.81
N LYS A 3 -27.00 -0.54 -32.59
CA LYS A 3 -27.23 0.19 -31.32
C LYS A 3 -25.97 0.45 -30.48
N ILE A 4 -24.82 -0.13 -30.85
CA ILE A 4 -23.57 -0.06 -30.05
C ILE A 4 -22.62 1.06 -30.55
N LEU A 5 -22.84 1.60 -31.75
CA LEU A 5 -21.91 2.55 -32.37
C LEU A 5 -22.14 4.03 -31.99
N ARG A 6 -23.11 4.35 -31.12
CA ARG A 6 -23.41 5.75 -30.73
C ARG A 6 -22.68 6.24 -29.48
N PHE A 7 -21.96 5.38 -28.75
CA PHE A 7 -21.25 5.78 -27.52
C PHE A 7 -19.82 6.29 -27.74
N LEU A 8 -19.27 6.21 -28.95
CA LEU A 8 -17.87 6.58 -29.23
C LEU A 8 -17.69 7.98 -29.85
N LEU A 9 -18.77 8.77 -30.02
CA LEU A 9 -18.72 10.06 -30.71
C LEU A 9 -19.51 11.18 -30.01
N LEU A 10 -19.85 11.04 -28.73
CA LEU A 10 -20.54 12.10 -27.99
C LEU A 10 -19.53 12.99 -27.24
N PRO A 11 -19.61 14.32 -27.37
CA PRO A 11 -18.78 15.24 -26.58
C PRO A 11 -19.04 15.04 -25.07
N PRO A 12 -18.08 15.37 -24.20
CA PRO A 12 -18.14 15.10 -22.75
C PRO A 12 -19.44 15.55 -22.06
N CYS A 13 -20.05 16.66 -22.51
CA CYS A 13 -21.32 17.15 -21.99
C CYS A 13 -22.53 16.22 -22.23
N LEU A 14 -22.56 15.45 -23.32
CA LEU A 14 -23.67 14.55 -23.62
C LEU A 14 -23.56 13.21 -22.87
N LEU A 15 -22.33 12.79 -22.52
CA LEU A 15 -22.10 11.65 -21.62
C LEU A 15 -22.61 11.98 -20.21
N LEU A 16 -22.29 13.17 -19.70
CA LEU A 16 -22.83 13.73 -18.45
C LEU A 16 -24.36 13.79 -18.48
N ALA A 17 -24.97 14.29 -19.55
CA ALA A 17 -26.44 14.36 -19.68
C ALA A 17 -27.11 12.98 -19.65
N SER A 18 -26.49 11.95 -20.26
CA SER A 18 -27.00 10.57 -20.19
C SER A 18 -26.80 9.89 -18.83
N ILE A 19 -25.78 10.31 -18.05
CA ILE A 19 -25.56 9.86 -16.67
C ILE A 19 -26.58 10.54 -15.71
N ILE A 20 -26.92 11.80 -15.96
CA ILE A 20 -27.88 12.59 -15.16
C ILE A 20 -29.34 12.13 -15.37
N ALA A 21 -29.67 11.53 -16.52
CA ALA A 21 -31.04 11.20 -16.91
C ALA A 21 -31.54 9.82 -16.44
N GLN A 22 -30.70 8.98 -15.81
CA GLN A 22 -31.18 7.79 -15.11
C GLN A 22 -31.50 8.18 -13.66
N PRO A 23 -32.60 7.69 -13.05
CA PRO A 23 -32.78 7.85 -11.61
C PRO A 23 -31.53 7.30 -10.94
N TYR A 24 -30.76 8.16 -10.27
CA TYR A 24 -29.51 7.81 -9.59
C TYR A 24 -29.81 6.64 -8.65
N GLN A 25 -29.49 5.43 -9.08
CA GLN A 25 -29.64 4.25 -8.25
C GLN A 25 -28.37 4.18 -7.42
N THR A 26 -28.47 4.66 -6.18
CA THR A 26 -27.42 4.63 -5.18
C THR A 26 -26.90 3.20 -5.03
N MET A 27 -25.58 3.04 -4.89
CA MET A 27 -24.97 1.74 -4.54
C MET A 27 -25.70 1.14 -3.33
N GLU A 28 -26.11 -0.12 -3.42
CA GLU A 28 -26.85 -0.79 -2.35
C GLU A 28 -25.99 -0.92 -1.10
N GLU A 29 -24.75 -1.41 -1.26
CA GLU A 29 -23.78 -1.51 -0.17
C GLU A 29 -22.56 -0.62 -0.42
N THR A 30 -22.19 0.16 0.59
CA THR A 30 -20.94 0.92 0.60
C THR A 30 -20.26 0.71 1.95
N LEU A 31 -19.26 -0.15 1.96
CA LEU A 31 -18.62 -0.61 3.19
C LEU A 31 -17.26 0.05 3.36
N VAL A 32 -16.84 0.26 4.60
CA VAL A 32 -15.48 0.74 4.92
C VAL A 32 -14.69 -0.39 5.54
N HIS A 33 -13.56 -0.75 4.93
CA HIS A 33 -12.66 -1.73 5.52
C HIS A 33 -11.73 -1.08 6.56
N ILE A 34 -11.69 -1.69 7.74
CA ILE A 34 -10.87 -1.32 8.88
C ILE A 34 -9.85 -2.44 9.10
N ASP A 35 -8.61 -2.14 8.71
CA ASP A 35 -7.46 -3.00 8.91
C ASP A 35 -6.95 -2.90 10.35
N MET A 36 -7.08 -3.99 11.11
CA MET A 36 -6.62 -4.08 12.51
C MET A 36 -5.15 -4.50 12.63
N LYS A 37 -4.42 -4.71 11.52
CA LYS A 37 -3.00 -5.05 11.52
C LYS A 37 -2.14 -3.81 11.81
N GLY A 38 -1.26 -3.89 12.80
CA GLY A 38 -0.19 -2.92 13.10
C GLY A 38 -0.65 -1.59 13.73
N SER A 39 -1.63 -0.90 13.12
CA SER A 39 -2.18 0.36 13.66
C SER A 39 -3.64 0.23 14.09
N ALA A 40 -3.99 -0.85 14.78
CA ALA A 40 -5.29 -0.95 15.43
C ALA A 40 -5.48 0.22 16.42
N ALA A 41 -6.63 0.88 16.30
CA ALA A 41 -7.01 1.92 17.24
C ALA A 41 -7.36 1.31 18.60
N ARG A 42 -7.42 2.13 19.65
CA ARG A 42 -8.08 1.77 20.91
C ARG A 42 -9.58 1.61 20.69
N PRO A 43 -10.26 0.71 21.43
CA PRO A 43 -11.71 0.49 21.27
C PRO A 43 -12.56 1.77 21.38
N THR A 44 -12.17 2.69 22.26
CA THR A 44 -12.84 3.99 22.45
C THR A 44 -12.81 4.84 21.18
N TYR A 45 -11.66 4.91 20.50
CA TYR A 45 -11.53 5.62 19.24
C TYR A 45 -12.22 4.85 18.10
N LEU A 46 -12.13 3.52 18.07
CA LEU A 46 -12.81 2.71 17.05
C LEU A 46 -14.32 2.96 17.06
N LYS A 47 -14.96 3.07 18.24
CA LYS A 47 -16.38 3.46 18.33
C LYS A 47 -16.64 4.87 17.79
N GLN A 48 -15.77 5.84 18.09
CA GLN A 48 -15.89 7.19 17.50
C GLN A 48 -15.81 7.14 15.97
N LEU A 49 -14.88 6.35 15.43
CA LEU A 49 -14.73 6.14 14.00
C LEU A 49 -15.98 5.50 13.38
N LEU A 50 -16.53 4.44 13.98
CA LEU A 50 -17.77 3.81 13.50
C LEU A 50 -18.93 4.80 13.45
N GLY A 51 -19.05 5.66 14.47
CA GLY A 51 -20.05 6.73 14.48
C GLY A 51 -19.89 7.71 13.32
N LEU A 52 -18.65 8.10 12.99
CA LEU A 52 -18.38 8.95 11.82
C LEU A 52 -18.68 8.24 10.51
N VAL A 53 -18.26 6.97 10.37
CA VAL A 53 -18.49 6.16 9.17
C VAL A 53 -19.99 6.03 8.88
N ALA A 54 -20.81 5.76 9.90
CA ALA A 54 -22.27 5.74 9.76
C ALA A 54 -22.83 7.11 9.36
N GLN A 55 -22.40 8.20 10.02
CA GLN A 55 -22.86 9.56 9.70
C GLN A 55 -22.44 10.05 8.32
N LEU A 56 -21.36 9.52 7.77
CA LEU A 56 -20.90 9.78 6.40
C LEU A 56 -21.67 8.97 5.35
N GLY A 57 -22.49 8.01 5.77
CA GLY A 57 -23.41 7.27 4.89
C GLY A 57 -22.91 5.90 4.45
N ALA A 58 -21.96 5.29 5.16
CA ALA A 58 -21.59 3.90 4.91
C ALA A 58 -22.69 2.96 5.44
N THR A 59 -22.92 1.85 4.76
CA THR A 59 -23.91 0.83 5.15
C THR A 59 -23.34 -0.22 6.11
N GLY A 60 -22.01 -0.28 6.21
CA GLY A 60 -21.34 -1.22 7.08
C GLY A 60 -19.82 -1.10 7.03
N VAL A 61 -19.16 -2.04 7.69
CA VAL A 61 -17.70 -2.13 7.77
C VAL A 61 -17.23 -3.56 7.56
N VAL A 62 -16.06 -3.70 6.93
CA VAL A 62 -15.30 -4.95 6.95
C VAL A 62 -14.22 -4.79 8.01
N MET A 63 -14.15 -5.72 8.96
CA MET A 63 -13.20 -5.65 10.06
C MET A 63 -12.22 -6.82 9.95
N GLU A 64 -11.00 -6.53 9.52
CA GLU A 64 -9.95 -7.53 9.35
C GLU A 64 -9.28 -7.83 10.67
N TRP A 65 -9.44 -9.07 11.13
CA TRP A 65 -8.92 -9.59 12.38
C TRP A 65 -7.69 -10.46 12.14
N GLU A 66 -6.61 -10.08 12.80
CA GLU A 66 -5.38 -10.88 12.95
C GLU A 66 -5.07 -10.99 14.45
N ASP A 67 -3.85 -10.62 14.88
CA ASP A 67 -3.36 -10.74 16.26
C ASP A 67 -4.06 -9.80 17.27
N MET A 68 -4.90 -8.86 16.83
CA MET A 68 -5.68 -7.96 17.70
C MET A 68 -6.99 -8.56 18.22
N PHE A 69 -7.42 -9.71 17.68
CA PHE A 69 -8.57 -10.44 18.21
C PHE A 69 -8.15 -11.28 19.44
N PRO A 70 -8.94 -11.33 20.53
CA PRO A 70 -8.65 -12.11 21.74
C PRO A 70 -8.82 -13.61 21.51
N TYR A 71 -7.96 -14.22 20.71
CA TYR A 71 -7.96 -15.66 20.56
C TYR A 71 -7.59 -16.37 21.86
N THR A 72 -8.14 -17.57 22.03
CA THR A 72 -7.89 -18.44 23.18
C THR A 72 -7.34 -19.80 22.71
N GLY A 73 -6.89 -20.62 23.65
CA GLY A 73 -6.24 -21.91 23.35
C GLY A 73 -4.85 -21.71 22.74
N GLU A 74 -4.47 -22.54 21.77
CA GLU A 74 -3.17 -22.45 21.09
C GLU A 74 -2.96 -21.09 20.40
N LEU A 75 -4.01 -20.53 19.79
CA LEU A 75 -3.95 -19.23 19.12
C LEU A 75 -3.63 -18.09 20.09
N GLY A 76 -3.95 -18.24 21.38
CA GLY A 76 -3.64 -17.25 22.42
C GLY A 76 -2.16 -16.98 22.58
N ASN A 77 -1.28 -17.89 22.13
CA ASN A 77 0.18 -17.70 22.14
C ASN A 77 0.66 -16.68 21.09
N TYR A 78 -0.18 -16.35 20.11
CA TYR A 78 0.15 -15.47 18.98
C TYR A 78 -0.57 -14.13 19.04
N VAL A 79 -1.44 -13.95 20.03
CA VAL A 79 -2.22 -12.72 20.23
C VAL A 79 -1.29 -11.58 20.63
N ASN A 80 -1.55 -10.40 20.11
CA ASN A 80 -0.83 -9.19 20.44
C ASN A 80 -1.01 -8.86 21.94
N GLY A 81 0.05 -8.39 22.62
CA GLY A 81 -0.04 -8.00 24.04
C GLY A 81 -1.02 -6.85 24.32
N TYR A 82 -1.38 -6.08 23.29
CA TYR A 82 -2.39 -5.02 23.30
C TYR A 82 -3.72 -5.44 22.66
N ALA A 83 -3.91 -6.71 22.32
CA ALA A 83 -5.14 -7.20 21.73
C ALA A 83 -6.36 -6.82 22.58
N TYR A 84 -7.49 -6.65 21.90
CA TYR A 84 -8.73 -6.31 22.58
C TYR A 84 -9.15 -7.46 23.48
N THR A 85 -9.79 -7.14 24.60
CA THR A 85 -10.52 -8.14 25.38
C THR A 85 -11.82 -8.54 24.66
N LEU A 86 -12.37 -9.72 24.98
CA LEU A 86 -13.66 -10.14 24.42
C LEU A 86 -14.78 -9.14 24.73
N ASN A 87 -14.76 -8.53 25.92
CA ASN A 87 -15.74 -7.50 26.29
C ASN A 87 -15.61 -6.24 25.42
N GLU A 88 -14.39 -5.84 25.05
CA GLU A 88 -14.17 -4.71 24.15
C GLU A 88 -14.63 -5.02 22.72
N VAL A 89 -14.40 -6.25 22.24
CA VAL A 89 -14.93 -6.70 20.94
C VAL A 89 -16.47 -6.71 20.98
N ASP A 90 -17.08 -7.30 22.00
CA ASP A 90 -18.55 -7.33 22.17
C ASP A 90 -19.14 -5.90 22.23
N ASP A 91 -18.51 -4.98 22.97
CA ASP A 91 -18.93 -3.57 23.06
C ASP A 91 -18.82 -2.83 21.71
N VAL A 92 -17.73 -3.03 20.96
CA VAL A 92 -17.55 -2.44 19.62
C VAL A 92 -18.60 -2.97 18.65
N LEU A 93 -18.85 -4.28 18.62
CA LEU A 93 -19.84 -4.89 17.72
C LEU A 93 -21.27 -4.51 18.08
N SER A 94 -21.61 -4.46 19.38
CA SER A 94 -22.91 -3.97 19.84
C SER A 94 -23.13 -2.52 19.41
N TYR A 95 -22.10 -1.67 19.54
CA TYR A 95 -22.19 -0.29 19.11
C TYR A 95 -22.34 -0.15 17.59
N ALA A 96 -21.64 -0.96 16.79
CA ALA A 96 -21.82 -1.00 15.34
C ALA A 96 -23.26 -1.38 14.95
N GLN A 97 -23.83 -2.39 15.61
CA GLN A 97 -25.21 -2.81 15.39
C GLN A 97 -26.22 -1.70 15.77
N GLN A 98 -26.00 -0.98 16.87
CA GLN A 98 -26.83 0.17 17.27
C GLN A 98 -26.80 1.32 16.25
N LEU A 99 -25.68 1.48 15.54
CA LEU A 99 -25.56 2.43 14.43
C LEU A 99 -26.23 1.94 13.13
N GLY A 100 -26.71 0.69 13.09
CA GLY A 100 -27.25 0.06 11.88
C GLY A 100 -26.18 -0.32 10.86
N LEU A 101 -24.90 -0.43 11.27
CA LEU A 101 -23.83 -0.86 10.39
C LEU A 101 -23.78 -2.39 10.33
N THR A 102 -23.79 -2.94 9.12
CA THR A 102 -23.42 -4.35 8.90
C THR A 102 -21.93 -4.53 9.20
N VAL A 103 -21.56 -5.53 10.00
CA VAL A 103 -20.15 -5.86 10.26
C VAL A 103 -19.80 -7.18 9.59
N ILE A 104 -18.81 -7.14 8.70
CA ILE A 104 -18.26 -8.33 8.05
C ILE A 104 -16.89 -8.62 8.68
N PRO A 105 -16.73 -9.70 9.48
CA PRO A 105 -15.41 -10.12 9.91
C PRO A 105 -14.60 -10.61 8.70
N LEU A 106 -13.32 -10.21 8.64
CA LEU A 106 -12.34 -10.75 7.72
C LEU A 106 -11.26 -11.47 8.52
N VAL A 107 -10.95 -12.72 8.15
CA VAL A 107 -9.84 -13.50 8.72
C VAL A 107 -9.05 -14.10 7.57
N GLN A 108 -7.73 -13.93 7.58
CA GLN A 108 -6.84 -14.50 6.58
C GLN A 108 -6.68 -16.01 6.78
N THR A 109 -7.10 -16.82 5.80
CA THR A 109 -7.05 -18.29 5.91
C THR A 109 -6.08 -18.99 4.96
N LEU A 110 -5.31 -18.23 4.15
CA LEU A 110 -4.41 -18.79 3.14
C LEU A 110 -3.07 -18.03 3.10
N GLY A 111 -3.06 -16.84 2.51
CA GLY A 111 -1.96 -15.88 2.55
C GLY A 111 -2.08 -14.90 3.72
N HIS A 112 -1.20 -13.89 3.76
CA HIS A 112 -1.16 -12.84 4.80
C HIS A 112 -1.24 -13.38 6.24
N ALA A 113 -0.59 -14.51 6.48
CA ALA A 113 -0.60 -15.22 7.76
C ALA A 113 0.64 -14.90 8.61
N GLU A 114 1.38 -13.82 8.32
CA GLU A 114 2.64 -13.47 9.00
C GLU A 114 2.49 -13.33 10.50
N TRP A 115 1.33 -12.86 10.98
CA TRP A 115 1.07 -12.66 12.40
C TRP A 115 1.25 -13.96 13.21
N VAL A 116 0.85 -15.10 12.65
CA VAL A 116 0.98 -16.43 13.26
C VAL A 116 2.20 -17.19 12.74
N LEU A 117 2.50 -17.08 11.44
CA LEU A 117 3.57 -17.83 10.81
C LEU A 117 4.97 -17.30 11.13
N LYS A 118 5.13 -16.04 11.58
CA LYS A 118 6.46 -15.50 11.97
C LYS A 118 7.10 -16.23 13.15
N MET A 119 6.29 -16.93 13.95
CA MET A 119 6.74 -17.69 15.11
C MET A 119 7.57 -18.91 14.72
N GLU A 120 8.61 -19.21 15.50
CA GLU A 120 9.53 -20.31 15.21
C GLU A 120 8.82 -21.66 15.31
N GLU A 121 7.92 -21.84 16.28
CA GLU A 121 7.13 -23.06 16.45
C GLU A 121 6.17 -23.36 15.29
N ASN A 122 5.97 -22.40 14.37
CA ASN A 122 5.10 -22.52 13.21
C ASN A 122 5.87 -22.69 11.89
N LEU A 123 7.19 -22.93 11.93
CA LEU A 123 8.03 -23.15 10.75
C LEU A 123 7.52 -24.25 9.82
N GLN A 124 7.05 -25.36 10.38
CA GLN A 124 6.60 -26.55 9.65
C GLN A 124 5.22 -26.39 8.99
N ILE A 125 4.45 -25.36 9.37
CA ILE A 125 3.14 -25.08 8.78
C ILE A 125 3.20 -23.93 7.76
N ARG A 126 4.40 -23.48 7.39
CA ARG A 126 4.62 -22.52 6.30
C ARG A 126 4.69 -23.24 4.96
N GLU A 127 4.18 -22.60 3.93
CA GLU A 127 4.30 -23.07 2.54
C GLU A 127 5.77 -23.13 2.09
N ASP A 128 6.52 -22.07 2.41
CA ASP A 128 7.98 -22.02 2.29
C ASP A 128 8.57 -21.72 3.67
N PRO A 129 9.49 -22.56 4.20
CA PRO A 129 10.10 -22.34 5.51
C PRO A 129 10.73 -20.95 5.68
N LYS A 130 11.20 -20.34 4.59
CA LYS A 130 11.85 -19.04 4.59
C LYS A 130 10.86 -17.87 4.66
N TYR A 131 9.67 -18.00 4.09
CA TYR A 131 8.73 -16.89 3.94
C TYR A 131 7.49 -17.14 4.80
N PRO A 132 7.33 -16.44 5.94
CA PRO A 132 6.27 -16.70 6.91
C PRO A 132 4.94 -16.08 6.48
N MET A 133 4.46 -16.29 5.25
CA MET A 133 3.30 -15.56 4.72
C MET A 133 2.12 -16.43 4.30
N VAL A 134 2.38 -17.68 3.89
CA VAL A 134 1.35 -18.59 3.37
C VAL A 134 1.35 -19.88 4.19
N PHE A 135 0.16 -20.35 4.56
CA PHE A 135 -0.03 -21.63 5.23
C PHE A 135 0.23 -22.80 4.28
N CYS A 136 0.91 -23.83 4.78
CA CYS A 136 0.92 -25.16 4.19
C CYS A 136 -0.43 -25.83 4.44
N ILE A 137 -1.38 -25.67 3.51
CA ILE A 137 -2.80 -26.06 3.70
C ILE A 137 -3.03 -27.57 3.74
N GLY A 138 -2.06 -28.38 3.31
CA GLY A 138 -2.02 -29.82 3.45
C GLY A 138 -1.60 -30.31 4.84
N HIS A 139 -0.97 -29.44 5.65
CA HIS A 139 -0.54 -29.80 7.00
C HIS A 139 -1.72 -29.75 8.00
N GLU A 140 -1.95 -30.84 8.73
CA GLU A 140 -3.11 -30.98 9.66
C GLU A 140 -3.17 -29.89 10.74
N ARG A 141 -2.03 -29.57 11.36
CA ARG A 141 -1.95 -28.45 12.32
C ARG A 141 -2.32 -27.10 11.72
N ALA A 142 -1.93 -26.81 10.47
CA ALA A 142 -2.32 -25.57 9.80
C ALA A 142 -3.85 -25.51 9.65
N GLN A 143 -4.47 -26.60 9.19
CA GLN A 143 -5.92 -26.71 9.07
C GLN A 143 -6.63 -26.52 10.42
N THR A 144 -6.09 -27.11 11.48
CA THR A 144 -6.64 -26.98 12.84
C THR A 144 -6.58 -25.53 13.34
N LEU A 145 -5.45 -24.84 13.13
CA LEU A 145 -5.32 -23.43 13.50
C LEU A 145 -6.26 -22.54 12.70
N ILE A 146 -6.33 -22.72 11.37
CA ILE A 146 -7.24 -21.96 10.50
C ILE A 146 -8.69 -22.18 10.93
N GLN A 147 -9.09 -23.42 11.22
CA GLN A 147 -10.42 -23.75 11.72
C GLN A 147 -10.71 -23.07 13.06
N ALA A 148 -9.74 -23.04 13.98
CA ALA A 148 -9.89 -22.36 15.26
C ALA A 148 -10.03 -20.84 15.09
N MET A 149 -9.27 -20.23 14.16
CA MET A 149 -9.34 -18.80 13.87
C MET A 149 -10.73 -18.40 13.39
N ILE A 150 -11.22 -19.05 12.34
CA ILE A 150 -12.54 -18.73 11.76
C ILE A 150 -13.68 -18.98 12.76
N GLN A 151 -13.61 -20.05 13.55
CA GLN A 151 -14.67 -20.40 14.49
C GLN A 151 -14.74 -19.43 15.67
N GLN A 152 -13.60 -19.01 16.23
CA GLN A 152 -13.60 -18.07 17.36
C GLN A 152 -14.14 -16.68 16.92
N VAL A 153 -13.74 -16.18 15.75
CA VAL A 153 -14.26 -14.91 15.22
C VAL A 153 -15.75 -15.02 14.88
N ALA A 154 -16.15 -16.08 14.16
CA ALA A 154 -17.55 -16.31 13.78
C ALA A 154 -18.48 -16.44 15.01
N GLN A 155 -18.03 -17.10 16.07
CA GLN A 155 -18.79 -17.26 17.30
C GLN A 155 -19.12 -15.91 17.96
N VAL A 156 -18.20 -14.94 17.92
CA VAL A 156 -18.44 -13.61 18.50
C VAL A 156 -19.30 -12.76 17.58
N HIS A 157 -18.97 -12.69 16.28
CA HIS A 157 -19.70 -11.86 15.31
C HIS A 157 -21.14 -12.31 15.08
N SER A 158 -21.41 -13.63 15.11
CA SER A 158 -22.76 -14.18 14.92
C SER A 158 -23.77 -13.71 15.96
N LYS A 159 -23.34 -13.28 17.16
CA LYS A 159 -24.21 -12.67 18.18
C LYS A 159 -24.86 -11.36 17.70
N TYR A 160 -24.24 -10.67 16.74
CA TYR A 160 -24.65 -9.33 16.27
C TYR A 160 -25.22 -9.33 14.85
N GLY A 161 -25.45 -10.51 14.26
CA GLY A 161 -25.98 -10.64 12.90
C GLY A 161 -24.86 -10.73 11.85
N MET A 162 -24.33 -11.93 11.65
CA MET A 162 -23.24 -12.19 10.70
C MET A 162 -23.78 -12.71 9.37
N HIS A 163 -24.13 -11.80 8.47
CA HIS A 163 -24.62 -12.14 7.13
C HIS A 163 -23.51 -12.55 6.15
N PHE A 164 -22.31 -12.03 6.37
CA PHE A 164 -21.13 -12.32 5.57
C PHE A 164 -19.93 -12.65 6.46
N PHE A 165 -19.01 -13.47 5.97
CA PHE A 165 -17.70 -13.73 6.57
C PHE A 165 -16.64 -13.74 5.47
N HIS A 166 -15.61 -12.92 5.59
CA HIS A 166 -14.56 -12.82 4.59
C HIS A 166 -13.34 -13.68 4.98
N ILE A 167 -12.94 -14.62 4.13
CA ILE A 167 -11.85 -15.58 4.42
C ILE A 167 -10.48 -15.13 3.89
N GLY A 168 -10.43 -13.95 3.29
CA GLY A 168 -9.22 -13.39 2.68
C GLY A 168 -8.93 -14.13 1.38
N ALA A 169 -7.89 -14.98 1.41
CA ALA A 169 -7.44 -15.82 0.31
C ALA A 169 -6.82 -15.07 -0.88
N ASP A 170 -6.17 -13.94 -0.60
CA ASP A 170 -5.34 -13.20 -1.54
C ASP A 170 -3.84 -13.54 -1.43
N GLU A 171 -3.11 -13.20 -2.49
CA GLU A 171 -1.65 -13.16 -2.54
C GLU A 171 -0.91 -14.40 -1.99
N ALA A 172 -1.53 -15.58 -2.13
CA ALA A 172 -0.97 -16.86 -1.72
C ALA A 172 0.10 -17.34 -2.72
N TYR A 173 1.26 -16.69 -2.69
CA TYR A 173 2.39 -17.08 -3.51
C TYR A 173 2.96 -18.42 -3.03
N GLN A 174 3.63 -19.14 -3.92
CA GLN A 174 4.38 -20.37 -3.61
C GLN A 174 3.58 -21.63 -3.26
N MET A 175 2.25 -21.60 -3.29
CA MET A 175 1.40 -22.79 -3.05
C MET A 175 1.87 -24.05 -3.79
N GLY A 176 1.88 -25.18 -3.10
CA GLY A 176 2.31 -26.48 -3.62
C GLY A 176 3.79 -26.82 -3.43
N GLN A 177 4.49 -26.16 -2.50
CA GLN A 177 5.92 -26.33 -2.22
C GLN A 177 6.21 -27.03 -0.90
N CYS A 178 5.34 -26.94 0.11
CA CYS A 178 5.58 -27.68 1.36
C CYS A 178 5.43 -29.20 1.13
N PRO A 179 6.13 -30.05 1.92
CA PRO A 179 6.12 -31.50 1.72
C PRO A 179 4.71 -32.13 1.70
N GLU A 180 3.82 -31.64 2.55
CA GLU A 180 2.44 -32.10 2.69
C GLU A 180 1.60 -31.74 1.47
N ASP A 181 1.71 -30.50 0.97
CA ASP A 181 1.04 -30.07 -0.27
C ASP A 181 1.57 -30.85 -1.47
N VAL A 182 2.88 -31.06 -1.57
CA VAL A 182 3.48 -31.89 -2.63
C VAL A 182 2.95 -33.32 -2.58
N ALA A 183 2.80 -33.91 -1.39
CA ALA A 183 2.23 -35.23 -1.24
C ALA A 183 0.77 -35.28 -1.72
N LEU A 184 -0.05 -34.29 -1.37
CA LEU A 184 -1.44 -34.18 -1.83
C LEU A 184 -1.52 -33.98 -3.35
N LEU A 185 -0.71 -33.09 -3.92
CA LEU A 185 -0.67 -32.81 -5.36
C LEU A 185 -0.36 -34.05 -6.19
N ASN A 186 0.45 -34.97 -5.68
CA ASN A 186 0.79 -36.24 -6.33
C ASN A 186 -0.35 -37.27 -6.33
N THR A 187 -1.43 -37.04 -5.58
CA THR A 187 -2.60 -37.94 -5.57
C THR A 187 -3.46 -37.75 -6.82
N SER A 188 -4.27 -38.77 -7.13
CA SER A 188 -5.23 -38.72 -8.24
C SER A 188 -6.35 -37.68 -8.05
N ALA A 189 -6.58 -37.22 -6.82
CA ALA A 189 -7.57 -36.19 -6.51
C ALA A 189 -7.15 -34.81 -7.06
N TYR A 190 -5.88 -34.45 -6.90
CA TYR A 190 -5.37 -33.13 -7.25
C TYR A 190 -4.61 -33.08 -8.57
N LYS A 191 -4.14 -34.22 -9.11
CA LYS A 191 -3.55 -34.32 -10.46
C LYS A 191 -2.43 -33.30 -10.73
N ASN A 192 -1.63 -33.00 -9.70
CA ASN A 192 -0.57 -32.00 -9.72
C ASN A 192 -1.03 -30.58 -10.13
N ASP A 193 -2.27 -30.22 -9.78
CA ASP A 193 -2.85 -28.90 -10.02
C ASP A 193 -3.06 -28.18 -8.69
N THR A 194 -2.23 -27.16 -8.43
CA THR A 194 -2.31 -26.32 -7.23
C THR A 194 -3.66 -25.64 -7.07
N LYS A 195 -4.37 -25.30 -8.16
CA LYS A 195 -5.69 -24.65 -8.06
C LYS A 195 -6.74 -25.57 -7.47
N ARG A 196 -6.67 -26.88 -7.75
CA ARG A 196 -7.53 -27.89 -7.10
C ARG A 196 -7.32 -27.91 -5.60
N LEU A 197 -6.07 -27.86 -5.15
CA LEU A 197 -5.72 -27.85 -3.73
C LEU A 197 -6.26 -26.59 -3.02
N VAL A 198 -6.06 -25.42 -3.63
CA VAL A 198 -6.57 -24.15 -3.09
C VAL A 198 -8.11 -24.13 -3.07
N PHE A 199 -8.78 -24.58 -4.14
CA PHE A 199 -10.24 -24.59 -4.19
C PHE A 199 -10.86 -25.57 -3.21
N ASP A 200 -10.24 -26.73 -3.00
CA ASP A 200 -10.64 -27.66 -1.95
C ASP A 200 -10.52 -27.03 -0.54
N HIS A 201 -9.44 -26.31 -0.29
CA HIS A 201 -9.26 -25.57 0.95
C HIS A 201 -10.33 -24.47 1.14
N MET A 202 -10.57 -23.65 0.11
CA MET A 202 -11.58 -22.59 0.16
C MET A 202 -12.99 -23.17 0.38
N LYS A 203 -13.31 -24.31 -0.26
CA LYS A 203 -14.55 -25.06 -0.03
C LYS A 203 -14.66 -25.47 1.44
N ARG A 204 -13.65 -26.17 1.96
CA ARG A 204 -13.63 -26.67 3.35
C ARG A 204 -13.79 -25.55 4.37
N VAL A 205 -13.06 -24.45 4.22
CA VAL A 205 -13.19 -23.28 5.11
C VAL A 205 -14.60 -22.70 5.04
N SER A 206 -15.17 -22.59 3.83
CA SER A 206 -16.52 -22.06 3.64
C SER A 206 -17.58 -22.95 4.27
N GLU A 207 -17.47 -24.28 4.11
CA GLU A 207 -18.37 -25.27 4.71
C GLU A 207 -18.31 -25.24 6.25
N ILE A 208 -17.14 -25.03 6.84
CA ILE A 208 -17.02 -24.89 8.30
C ILE A 208 -17.84 -23.70 8.82
N ILE A 209 -17.81 -22.57 8.10
CA ILE A 209 -18.55 -21.37 8.47
C ILE A 209 -20.05 -21.62 8.29
N THR A 210 -20.46 -22.08 7.10
CA THR A 210 -21.88 -22.24 6.76
C THR A 210 -22.57 -23.37 7.51
N ALA A 211 -21.84 -24.44 7.88
CA ALA A 211 -22.41 -25.51 8.70
C ALA A 211 -22.83 -25.03 10.10
N LYS A 212 -22.05 -24.13 10.70
CA LYS A 212 -22.38 -23.52 12.01
C LYS A 212 -23.31 -22.32 11.86
N HIS A 213 -23.26 -21.62 10.72
CA HIS A 213 -24.03 -20.42 10.45
C HIS A 213 -24.69 -20.49 9.04
N PRO A 214 -25.78 -21.26 8.87
CA PRO A 214 -26.36 -21.57 7.54
C PRO A 214 -26.88 -20.37 6.73
N GLY A 215 -27.03 -19.20 7.35
CA GLY A 215 -27.43 -17.95 6.69
C GLY A 215 -26.26 -17.07 6.24
N THR A 216 -25.02 -17.42 6.58
CA THR A 216 -23.84 -16.60 6.26
C THR A 216 -23.33 -16.91 4.85
N LYS A 217 -23.01 -15.88 4.08
CA LYS A 217 -22.30 -16.00 2.80
C LYS A 217 -20.81 -15.74 2.98
N VAL A 218 -19.97 -16.50 2.28
CA VAL A 218 -18.52 -16.36 2.40
C VAL A 218 -18.00 -15.40 1.34
N LEU A 219 -17.13 -14.47 1.73
CA LEU A 219 -16.45 -13.58 0.81
C LEU A 219 -14.98 -13.99 0.69
N ALA A 220 -14.41 -13.84 -0.50
CA ALA A 220 -12.97 -14.02 -0.70
C ALA A 220 -12.47 -13.02 -1.73
N TRP A 221 -11.23 -12.56 -1.57
CA TRP A 221 -10.58 -11.76 -2.58
C TRP A 221 -10.48 -12.54 -3.90
N PHE A 222 -10.67 -11.84 -5.02
CA PHE A 222 -10.88 -12.51 -6.31
C PHE A 222 -9.62 -13.13 -6.94
N ASP A 223 -8.44 -13.00 -6.33
CA ASP A 223 -7.14 -13.42 -6.87
C ASP A 223 -7.14 -14.85 -7.38
N GLU A 224 -7.78 -15.74 -6.62
CA GLU A 224 -7.83 -17.16 -6.96
C GLU A 224 -8.80 -17.46 -8.12
N PHE A 225 -9.75 -16.56 -8.38
CA PHE A 225 -10.79 -16.68 -9.42
C PHE A 225 -10.49 -15.92 -10.71
N LYS A 226 -9.54 -14.98 -10.72
CA LYS A 226 -9.27 -14.05 -11.85
C LYS A 226 -9.10 -14.74 -13.21
N THR A 227 -8.50 -15.93 -13.21
CA THR A 227 -8.24 -16.77 -14.40
C THR A 227 -8.69 -18.21 -14.19
N ALA A 228 -9.63 -18.46 -13.27
CA ALA A 228 -10.11 -19.81 -12.98
C ALA A 228 -10.94 -20.40 -14.14
N ASP A 229 -10.86 -21.72 -14.31
CA ASP A 229 -11.76 -22.45 -15.21
C ASP A 229 -13.14 -22.57 -14.54
N PRO A 230 -14.24 -22.12 -15.17
CA PRO A 230 -15.59 -22.29 -14.64
C PRO A 230 -15.95 -23.73 -14.28
N LYS A 231 -15.39 -24.72 -14.99
CA LYS A 231 -15.61 -26.14 -14.67
C LYS A 231 -15.01 -26.51 -13.31
N LEU A 232 -13.87 -25.92 -12.98
CA LEU A 232 -13.18 -26.17 -11.72
C LEU A 232 -13.92 -25.52 -10.55
N VAL A 233 -14.42 -24.29 -10.72
CA VAL A 233 -15.28 -23.63 -9.72
C VAL A 233 -16.48 -24.52 -9.40
N LYS A 234 -17.16 -25.03 -10.44
CA LYS A 234 -18.30 -25.94 -10.32
C LYS A 234 -17.97 -27.29 -9.70
N GLU A 235 -16.81 -27.84 -10.01
CA GLU A 235 -16.35 -29.11 -9.42
C GLU A 235 -16.22 -29.03 -7.89
N TYR A 236 -15.83 -27.86 -7.37
CA TYR A 236 -15.72 -27.61 -5.93
C TYR A 236 -16.95 -26.87 -5.35
N GLU A 237 -18.01 -26.67 -6.14
CA GLU A 237 -19.27 -26.03 -5.71
C GLU A 237 -19.04 -24.63 -5.10
N LEU A 238 -18.00 -23.92 -5.55
CA LEU A 238 -17.65 -22.63 -4.98
C LEU A 238 -18.66 -21.53 -5.36
N GLU A 239 -19.42 -21.71 -6.44
CA GLU A 239 -20.46 -20.79 -6.91
C GLU A 239 -21.58 -20.55 -5.89
N ASP A 240 -21.87 -21.55 -5.04
CA ASP A 240 -22.93 -21.49 -4.04
C ASP A 240 -22.41 -21.04 -2.66
N LEU A 241 -21.11 -21.21 -2.43
CA LEU A 241 -20.43 -20.96 -1.16
C LEU A 241 -19.83 -19.55 -1.07
N ILE A 242 -19.24 -19.05 -2.15
CA ILE A 242 -18.39 -17.85 -2.15
C ILE A 242 -18.93 -16.74 -3.06
N GLU A 243 -18.92 -15.51 -2.56
CA GLU A 243 -19.07 -14.30 -3.39
C GLU A 243 -17.69 -13.62 -3.54
N PRO A 244 -17.14 -13.51 -4.77
CA PRO A 244 -15.83 -12.91 -4.98
C PRO A 244 -15.83 -11.39 -4.77
N VAL A 245 -14.75 -10.87 -4.18
CA VAL A 245 -14.49 -9.45 -4.00
C VAL A 245 -13.35 -9.01 -4.91
N VAL A 246 -13.69 -8.28 -5.98
CA VAL A 246 -12.73 -7.81 -6.96
C VAL A 246 -12.05 -6.55 -6.44
N TRP A 247 -10.74 -6.58 -6.22
CA TRP A 247 -9.98 -5.42 -5.72
C TRP A 247 -8.95 -4.93 -6.72
N LYS A 248 -8.79 -3.60 -6.79
CA LYS A 248 -7.70 -2.94 -7.52
C LYS A 248 -7.68 -1.46 -7.18
N TYR A 249 -6.48 -0.93 -6.93
CA TYR A 249 -6.32 0.43 -6.40
C TYR A 249 -5.73 1.43 -7.42
N THR A 250 -5.86 1.13 -8.71
CA THR A 250 -5.37 1.98 -9.81
C THR A 250 -6.46 2.93 -10.34
N ASP A 251 -6.05 3.94 -11.09
CA ASP A 251 -6.89 5.00 -11.66
C ASP A 251 -7.45 4.68 -13.07
N ASN A 252 -7.21 3.46 -13.57
CA ASN A 252 -7.74 2.98 -14.85
C ASN A 252 -8.04 1.48 -14.79
N LEU A 253 -9.25 1.14 -14.35
CA LEU A 253 -9.58 -0.26 -14.07
C LEU A 253 -9.73 -1.10 -15.36
N ASP A 254 -10.17 -0.49 -16.45
CA ASP A 254 -10.27 -1.17 -17.75
C ASP A 254 -8.90 -1.62 -18.31
N TYR A 255 -7.82 -0.90 -17.96
CA TYR A 255 -6.46 -1.26 -18.35
C TYR A 255 -5.85 -2.33 -17.43
N TYR A 256 -6.04 -2.18 -16.11
CA TYR A 256 -5.33 -2.99 -15.12
C TYR A 256 -6.06 -4.27 -14.69
N LEU A 257 -7.38 -4.34 -14.86
CA LEU A 257 -8.12 -5.58 -14.64
C LEU A 257 -8.01 -6.49 -15.88
N PRO A 258 -7.94 -7.82 -15.71
CA PRO A 258 -7.83 -8.73 -16.84
C PRO A 258 -9.02 -8.60 -17.81
N SER A 259 -8.73 -8.56 -19.12
CA SER A 259 -9.75 -8.45 -20.15
C SER A 259 -10.72 -9.65 -20.11
N GLY A 260 -12.02 -9.38 -20.09
CA GLY A 260 -13.05 -10.41 -20.03
C GLY A 260 -13.29 -11.01 -18.64
N MET A 261 -12.53 -10.61 -17.61
CA MET A 261 -12.69 -11.10 -16.23
C MET A 261 -14.14 -11.00 -15.75
N TRP A 262 -14.77 -9.83 -15.88
CA TRP A 262 -16.17 -9.64 -15.46
C TRP A 262 -17.15 -10.59 -16.14
N ARG A 263 -16.92 -10.91 -17.42
CA ARG A 263 -17.76 -11.87 -18.16
C ARG A 263 -17.54 -13.28 -17.64
N ASN A 264 -16.30 -13.67 -17.36
CA ASN A 264 -16.00 -14.99 -16.81
C ASN A 264 -16.56 -15.13 -15.39
N LEU A 265 -16.35 -14.14 -14.51
CA LEU A 265 -16.91 -14.13 -13.16
C LEU A 265 -18.44 -14.26 -13.18
N SER A 266 -19.14 -13.53 -14.06
CA SER A 266 -20.60 -13.63 -14.16
C SER A 266 -21.12 -14.99 -14.64
N THR A 267 -20.28 -15.83 -15.26
CA THR A 267 -20.67 -17.20 -15.61
C THR A 267 -20.43 -18.19 -14.47
N MET A 268 -19.66 -17.80 -13.46
CA MET A 268 -19.25 -18.64 -12.33
C MET A 268 -20.03 -18.28 -11.07
N PHE A 269 -20.20 -16.99 -10.79
CA PHE A 269 -20.77 -16.50 -9.54
C PHE A 269 -21.99 -15.61 -9.82
N PRO A 270 -23.13 -15.84 -9.13
CA PRO A 270 -24.31 -14.99 -9.30
C PRO A 270 -24.12 -13.61 -8.67
N ASN A 271 -23.30 -13.48 -7.63
CA ASN A 271 -23.08 -12.23 -6.89
C ASN A 271 -21.60 -11.85 -6.86
N VAL A 272 -21.32 -10.55 -6.82
CA VAL A 272 -19.94 -10.03 -6.79
C VAL A 272 -19.87 -8.72 -6.00
N TRP A 273 -18.68 -8.42 -5.48
CA TRP A 273 -18.33 -7.15 -4.85
C TRP A 273 -17.17 -6.47 -5.58
N GLY A 274 -17.13 -5.14 -5.49
CA GLY A 274 -15.93 -4.36 -5.82
C GLY A 274 -15.18 -3.93 -4.56
N ALA A 275 -13.90 -3.62 -4.68
CA ALA A 275 -13.09 -3.08 -3.60
C ALA A 275 -12.11 -2.00 -4.11
N SER A 276 -12.38 -0.77 -3.69
CA SER A 276 -11.56 0.41 -3.94
C SER A 276 -10.62 0.68 -2.76
N ALA A 277 -9.91 1.80 -2.76
CA ALA A 277 -9.14 2.25 -1.60
C ALA A 277 -9.40 3.73 -1.26
N PHE A 278 -9.25 4.07 0.02
CA PHE A 278 -9.20 5.47 0.48
C PHE A 278 -7.88 5.81 1.19
N LYS A 279 -7.11 4.81 1.60
CA LYS A 279 -5.76 4.93 2.20
C LYS A 279 -4.97 3.63 2.04
N GLY A 280 -3.65 3.69 2.24
CA GLY A 280 -2.77 2.53 2.38
C GLY A 280 -2.40 1.83 1.07
N ALA A 281 -2.82 2.39 -0.07
CA ALA A 281 -2.60 1.80 -1.39
C ALA A 281 -1.82 2.71 -2.36
N ASN A 282 -1.12 3.73 -1.85
CA ASN A 282 -0.32 4.68 -2.66
C ASN A 282 1.17 4.71 -2.24
N GLY A 283 1.64 3.62 -1.63
CA GLY A 283 3.02 3.43 -1.20
C GLY A 283 3.12 2.87 0.22
N ALA A 284 4.10 1.99 0.44
CA ALA A 284 4.25 1.25 1.69
C ALA A 284 4.75 2.09 2.88
N ASP A 285 5.26 3.30 2.65
CA ASP A 285 5.88 4.17 3.66
C ASP A 285 5.29 5.59 3.69
N LYS A 286 4.05 5.76 3.20
CA LYS A 286 3.42 7.09 3.13
C LYS A 286 2.91 7.54 4.48
N MET A 287 3.36 8.72 4.93
CA MET A 287 2.90 9.34 6.18
C MET A 287 1.60 10.13 5.98
N ASP A 288 1.50 10.83 4.85
CA ASP A 288 0.37 11.67 4.46
C ASP A 288 -0.49 11.02 3.39
N ASN A 289 -1.80 11.32 3.44
CA ASN A 289 -2.75 10.84 2.44
C ASN A 289 -2.83 11.83 1.26
N GLN A 290 -2.51 11.34 0.07
CA GLN A 290 -2.71 12.06 -1.19
C GLN A 290 -4.03 11.62 -1.81
N MET A 291 -5.05 12.47 -1.72
CA MET A 291 -6.43 12.09 -2.06
C MET A 291 -6.69 11.87 -3.56
N ALA A 292 -5.97 12.55 -4.45
CA ALA A 292 -6.27 12.55 -5.89
C ALA A 292 -6.26 11.14 -6.53
N PRO A 293 -5.24 10.28 -6.30
CA PRO A 293 -5.28 8.89 -6.75
C PRO A 293 -6.48 8.10 -6.24
N TYR A 294 -6.87 8.28 -4.96
CA TYR A 294 -8.03 7.59 -4.39
C TYR A 294 -9.35 8.06 -5.02
N ILE A 295 -9.50 9.36 -5.27
CA ILE A 295 -10.67 9.91 -5.97
C ILE A 295 -10.79 9.30 -7.37
N ALA A 296 -9.67 9.21 -8.10
CA ALA A 296 -9.66 8.59 -9.42
C ALA A 296 -10.05 7.10 -9.34
N ASN A 297 -9.49 6.36 -8.38
CA ASN A 297 -9.82 4.95 -8.16
C ASN A 297 -11.31 4.74 -7.82
N ASN A 298 -11.88 5.55 -6.92
CA ASN A 298 -13.29 5.40 -6.53
C ASN A 298 -14.25 5.80 -7.66
N LYS A 299 -13.89 6.77 -8.51
CA LYS A 299 -14.64 7.07 -9.75
C LYS A 299 -14.63 5.89 -10.71
N GLU A 300 -13.47 5.24 -10.89
CA GLU A 300 -13.38 4.04 -11.72
C GLU A 300 -14.26 2.91 -11.16
N TRP A 301 -14.27 2.69 -9.85
CA TRP A 301 -15.13 1.67 -9.23
C TRP A 301 -16.63 1.95 -9.38
N PHE A 302 -17.04 3.22 -9.29
CA PHE A 302 -18.40 3.64 -9.64
C PHE A 302 -18.73 3.26 -11.11
N LEU A 303 -17.84 3.58 -12.05
CA LEU A 303 -18.03 3.28 -13.47
C LEU A 303 -18.02 1.78 -13.77
N GLN A 304 -17.13 0.99 -13.15
CA GLN A 304 -17.09 -0.47 -13.29
C GLN A 304 -18.41 -1.09 -12.82
N THR A 305 -18.96 -0.60 -11.71
CA THR A 305 -20.26 -1.06 -11.19
C THR A 305 -21.38 -0.79 -12.20
N LEU A 306 -21.50 0.45 -12.71
CA LEU A 306 -22.50 0.77 -13.73
C LEU A 306 -22.34 -0.08 -15.01
N LYS A 307 -21.10 -0.31 -15.44
CA LYS A 307 -20.79 -1.03 -16.68
C LYS A 307 -21.04 -2.54 -16.57
N HIS A 308 -20.99 -3.12 -15.37
CA HIS A 308 -20.93 -4.57 -15.21
C HIS A 308 -21.99 -5.18 -14.29
N ARG A 309 -22.72 -4.39 -13.50
CA ARG A 309 -23.74 -4.89 -12.57
C ARG A 309 -24.78 -5.81 -13.22
N GLU A 310 -25.24 -5.47 -14.43
CA GLU A 310 -26.27 -6.23 -15.17
C GLU A 310 -25.81 -7.62 -15.65
N LYS A 311 -24.53 -7.96 -15.46
CA LYS A 311 -24.02 -9.31 -15.74
C LYS A 311 -24.27 -10.28 -14.59
N PHE A 312 -24.50 -9.76 -13.39
CA PHE A 312 -24.67 -10.53 -12.16
C PHE A 312 -26.13 -10.52 -11.73
N SER A 313 -26.52 -11.49 -10.91
CA SER A 313 -27.80 -11.42 -10.20
C SER A 313 -27.80 -10.24 -9.23
N THR A 314 -26.69 -10.05 -8.51
CA THR A 314 -26.47 -8.88 -7.65
C THR A 314 -25.01 -8.44 -7.73
N PHE A 315 -24.78 -7.18 -8.11
CA PHE A 315 -23.52 -6.51 -7.80
C PHE A 315 -23.74 -5.79 -6.47
N ARG A 316 -23.20 -6.36 -5.39
CA ARG A 316 -23.57 -6.00 -4.02
C ARG A 316 -23.22 -4.56 -3.66
N GLY A 317 -22.01 -4.15 -4.03
CA GLY A 317 -21.51 -2.83 -3.67
C GLY A 317 -19.99 -2.74 -3.73
N VAL A 318 -19.45 -1.69 -3.13
CA VAL A 318 -18.01 -1.44 -3.07
C VAL A 318 -17.52 -1.33 -1.62
N ILE A 319 -16.44 -2.05 -1.33
CA ILE A 319 -15.69 -1.95 -0.08
C ILE A 319 -14.55 -0.94 -0.28
N LEU A 320 -14.56 0.19 0.44
CA LEU A 320 -13.45 1.14 0.45
C LEU A 320 -12.38 0.64 1.40
N THR A 321 -11.28 0.14 0.85
CA THR A 321 -10.17 -0.41 1.62
C THR A 321 -9.29 0.65 2.26
N GLY A 322 -8.92 0.40 3.52
CA GLY A 322 -8.03 1.25 4.28
C GLY A 322 -6.93 0.46 4.97
N TRP A 323 -5.91 0.07 4.20
CA TRP A 323 -4.75 -0.68 4.68
C TRP A 323 -3.87 0.16 5.59
N SER A 324 -3.29 -0.47 6.61
CA SER A 324 -2.45 0.17 7.62
C SER A 324 -0.96 -0.15 7.42
N ARG A 325 -0.66 -1.26 6.73
CA ARG A 325 0.66 -1.68 6.26
C ARG A 325 0.50 -2.80 5.21
N TYR A 326 1.56 -3.16 4.49
CA TYR A 326 1.50 -4.17 3.43
C TYR A 326 1.61 -5.61 3.97
N ASP A 327 2.39 -5.81 5.04
CA ASP A 327 2.55 -7.06 5.78
C ASP A 327 3.03 -6.75 7.21
N HIS A 328 3.18 -7.75 8.09
CA HIS A 328 3.63 -7.56 9.49
C HIS A 328 5.03 -6.96 9.66
N PHE A 329 5.85 -6.97 8.62
CA PHE A 329 7.23 -6.48 8.61
C PHE A 329 7.39 -5.12 7.90
N ALA A 330 6.43 -4.73 7.06
CA ALA A 330 6.43 -3.47 6.32
C ALA A 330 6.10 -2.27 7.21
N ALA A 331 6.62 -1.08 6.93
CA ALA A 331 6.29 0.13 7.70
C ALA A 331 4.78 0.46 7.73
N LEU A 332 4.33 1.19 8.75
CA LEU A 332 2.96 1.71 8.81
C LEU A 332 2.73 2.77 7.73
N CYS A 333 1.62 2.73 7.01
CA CYS A 333 1.27 3.74 6.02
C CYS A 333 -0.10 4.40 6.32
N GLU A 334 -0.20 5.69 6.02
CA GLU A 334 -1.41 6.51 5.99
C GLU A 334 -2.39 6.21 7.12
N THR A 335 -1.98 6.46 8.38
CA THR A 335 -2.80 6.19 9.57
C THR A 335 -4.23 6.74 9.44
N MET A 336 -5.20 6.10 10.10
CA MET A 336 -6.61 6.51 9.98
C MET A 336 -6.86 8.02 10.20
N PRO A 337 -6.24 8.69 11.18
CA PRO A 337 -6.43 10.14 11.38
C PRO A 337 -6.01 11.03 10.20
N THR A 338 -4.97 10.66 9.44
CA THR A 338 -4.53 11.43 8.26
C THR A 338 -5.42 11.18 7.03
N SER A 339 -6.24 10.13 7.07
CA SER A 339 -7.01 9.64 5.94
C SER A 339 -8.53 9.84 6.07
N MET A 340 -9.02 10.37 7.20
CA MET A 340 -10.47 10.58 7.43
C MET A 340 -11.13 11.46 6.36
N MET A 341 -10.42 12.45 5.85
CA MET A 341 -10.97 13.30 4.80
C MET A 341 -11.03 12.57 3.44
N SER A 342 -10.01 11.76 3.14
CA SER A 342 -10.02 10.87 1.99
C SER A 342 -11.19 9.90 2.06
N LEU A 343 -11.41 9.26 3.22
CA LEU A 343 -12.56 8.38 3.44
C LEU A 343 -13.87 9.08 3.10
N ALA A 344 -14.09 10.25 3.71
CA ALA A 344 -15.35 10.97 3.57
C ALA A 344 -15.63 11.40 2.14
N VAL A 345 -14.63 11.92 1.43
CA VAL A 345 -14.74 12.28 0.01
C VAL A 345 -15.00 11.04 -0.83
N ASN A 346 -14.21 9.98 -0.68
CA ASN A 346 -14.29 8.80 -1.52
C ASN A 346 -15.58 8.01 -1.31
N LEU A 347 -16.15 8.03 -0.11
CA LEU A 347 -17.46 7.47 0.17
C LEU A 347 -18.55 8.17 -0.65
N GLN A 348 -18.51 9.50 -0.74
CA GLN A 348 -19.45 10.25 -1.58
C GLN A 348 -19.22 10.00 -3.07
N ILE A 349 -17.96 9.88 -3.51
CA ILE A 349 -17.60 9.60 -4.89
C ILE A 349 -18.09 8.22 -5.33
N VAL A 350 -17.90 7.18 -4.52
CA VAL A 350 -18.34 5.84 -4.92
C VAL A 350 -19.87 5.68 -4.88
N GLN A 351 -20.57 6.54 -4.13
CA GLN A 351 -22.04 6.55 -4.09
C GLN A 351 -22.66 7.38 -5.22
N ASN A 352 -22.04 8.51 -5.59
CA ASN A 352 -22.66 9.54 -6.41
C ASN A 352 -21.81 10.01 -7.61
N PHE A 353 -20.63 9.42 -7.84
CA PHE A 353 -19.58 9.82 -8.79
C PHE A 353 -18.92 11.18 -8.53
N VAL A 354 -19.65 12.12 -7.93
CA VAL A 354 -19.24 13.47 -7.56
C VAL A 354 -19.62 13.77 -6.11
N VAL A 355 -18.91 14.69 -5.48
CA VAL A 355 -19.35 15.25 -4.19
C VAL A 355 -20.38 16.34 -4.49
N THR A 356 -21.66 16.08 -4.22
CA THR A 356 -22.73 17.08 -4.38
C THR A 356 -22.62 18.18 -3.32
N ASP A 357 -23.19 19.36 -3.55
CA ASP A 357 -23.17 20.45 -2.56
C ASP A 357 -23.79 20.02 -1.22
N ARG A 358 -24.89 19.27 -1.27
CA ARG A 358 -25.53 18.72 -0.06
C ARG A 358 -24.60 17.75 0.67
N ALA A 359 -23.95 16.85 -0.06
CA ALA A 359 -22.98 15.92 0.51
C ALA A 359 -21.77 16.65 1.10
N ALA A 360 -21.26 17.69 0.43
CA ALA A 360 -20.17 18.51 0.91
C ALA A 360 -20.52 19.21 2.24
N VAL A 361 -21.69 19.84 2.32
CA VAL A 361 -22.16 20.49 3.56
C VAL A 361 -22.32 19.48 4.70
N ASN A 362 -22.93 18.32 4.44
CA ASN A 362 -23.11 17.28 5.44
C ASN A 362 -21.76 16.72 5.92
N MET A 363 -20.86 16.41 4.99
CA MET A 363 -19.50 15.94 5.28
C MET A 363 -18.74 16.93 6.15
N MET A 364 -18.72 18.21 5.77
CA MET A 364 -18.02 19.25 6.53
C MET A 364 -18.60 19.43 7.93
N LYS A 365 -19.93 19.34 8.07
CA LYS A 365 -20.60 19.37 9.38
C LYS A 365 -20.21 18.16 10.24
N THR A 366 -20.31 16.95 9.70
CA THR A 366 -19.96 15.69 10.39
C THR A 366 -18.52 15.70 10.88
N LEU A 367 -17.61 16.23 10.06
CA LEU A 367 -16.18 16.30 10.36
C LEU A 367 -15.78 17.57 11.11
N LYS A 368 -16.75 18.38 11.54
CA LYS A 368 -16.56 19.59 12.34
C LYS A 368 -15.56 20.56 11.70
N CYS A 369 -15.74 20.82 10.41
CA CYS A 369 -14.96 21.79 9.66
C CYS A 369 -15.39 23.23 10.02
N PRO A 370 -14.44 24.19 10.04
CA PRO A 370 -14.77 25.61 10.09
C PRO A 370 -15.73 26.02 8.98
N ALA A 371 -16.59 27.01 9.23
CA ALA A 371 -17.65 27.42 8.31
C ALA A 371 -17.13 27.98 6.97
N ASP A 372 -15.89 28.48 6.93
CA ASP A 372 -15.20 28.99 5.75
C ASP A 372 -14.40 27.92 4.98
N THR A 373 -14.49 26.65 5.40
CA THR A 373 -13.81 25.53 4.72
C THR A 373 -14.36 25.35 3.31
N THR A 374 -13.49 25.32 2.31
CA THR A 374 -13.87 25.07 0.92
C THR A 374 -13.50 23.66 0.47
N LEU A 375 -14.18 23.15 -0.56
CA LEU A 375 -13.80 21.88 -1.20
C LEU A 375 -12.37 21.94 -1.75
N ASP A 376 -11.92 23.07 -2.27
CA ASP A 376 -10.54 23.23 -2.76
C ASP A 376 -9.50 23.04 -1.64
N GLN A 377 -9.76 23.60 -0.45
CA GLN A 377 -8.89 23.38 0.71
C GLN A 377 -8.87 21.91 1.13
N ILE A 378 -10.03 21.24 1.08
CA ILE A 378 -10.13 19.81 1.32
C ILE A 378 -9.29 19.06 0.30
N MET A 379 -9.49 19.26 -1.01
CA MET A 379 -8.76 18.57 -2.08
C MET A 379 -7.23 18.79 -2.00
N GLN A 380 -6.79 19.93 -1.48
CA GLN A 380 -5.37 20.25 -1.28
C GLN A 380 -4.80 19.74 0.06
N ASN A 381 -5.58 19.00 0.84
CA ASN A 381 -5.20 18.50 2.16
C ASN A 381 -4.83 19.63 3.15
N GLN A 382 -5.53 20.77 3.03
CA GLN A 382 -5.33 22.00 3.82
C GLN A 382 -6.52 22.32 4.74
N ASP A 383 -7.47 21.40 4.88
CA ASP A 383 -8.61 21.56 5.76
C ASP A 383 -8.19 21.73 7.23
N LYS A 384 -9.05 22.36 8.03
CA LYS A 384 -8.88 22.52 9.49
C LYS A 384 -10.01 21.85 10.27
N CYS A 385 -10.50 20.72 9.76
CA CYS A 385 -11.61 20.01 10.38
C CYS A 385 -11.21 19.37 11.72
N HIS A 386 -12.16 19.31 12.67
CA HIS A 386 -11.96 18.89 14.06
C HIS A 386 -12.63 17.53 14.37
N TYR A 387 -12.54 16.58 13.44
CA TYR A 387 -13.01 15.22 13.65
C TYR A 387 -12.13 14.47 14.67
N PRO A 388 -12.66 13.46 15.38
CA PRO A 388 -11.87 12.56 16.22
C PRO A 388 -10.53 12.16 15.59
N GLY A 389 -9.42 12.51 16.24
CA GLY A 389 -8.07 12.21 15.77
C GLY A 389 -7.36 13.31 14.96
N TYR A 390 -8.02 14.43 14.64
CA TYR A 390 -7.43 15.54 13.87
C TYR A 390 -6.09 16.06 14.44
N ARG A 391 -5.85 15.94 15.76
CA ARG A 391 -4.59 16.36 16.40
C ARG A 391 -3.38 15.55 15.91
N VAL A 392 -3.55 14.28 15.59
CA VAL A 392 -2.50 13.45 14.97
C VAL A 392 -2.18 13.98 13.57
N ARG A 393 -3.22 14.20 12.74
CA ARG A 393 -3.06 14.77 11.41
C ARG A 393 -2.33 16.11 11.44
N ASP A 394 -2.74 17.02 12.33
CA ASP A 394 -2.15 18.35 12.39
C ASP A 394 -0.68 18.31 12.82
N ALA A 395 -0.33 17.46 13.80
CA ALA A 395 1.05 17.26 14.21
C ALA A 395 1.92 16.67 13.07
N ILE A 396 1.39 15.70 12.31
CA ILE A 396 2.05 15.14 11.12
C ILE A 396 2.25 16.23 10.05
N ARG A 397 1.22 17.04 9.76
CA ARG A 397 1.33 18.15 8.81
C ARG A 397 2.37 19.18 9.25
N ASP A 398 2.44 19.50 10.54
CA ASP A 398 3.44 20.42 11.07
C ASP A 398 4.86 19.87 10.95
N PHE A 399 5.07 18.57 11.21
CA PHE A 399 6.34 17.90 10.93
C PHE A 399 6.72 18.01 9.43
N LEU A 400 5.79 17.69 8.53
CA LEU A 400 6.03 17.74 7.10
C LEU A 400 6.39 19.15 6.62
N LYS A 401 5.76 20.19 7.16
CA LYS A 401 6.15 21.59 6.87
C LYS A 401 7.59 21.88 7.27
N LEU A 402 8.02 21.43 8.46
CA LEU A 402 9.40 21.61 8.92
C LEU A 402 10.41 20.85 8.04
N LYS A 403 10.09 19.61 7.68
CA LYS A 403 10.92 18.78 6.79
C LYS A 403 11.05 19.40 5.41
N VAL A 404 9.93 19.80 4.80
CA VAL A 404 9.89 20.46 3.49
C VAL A 404 10.61 21.80 3.52
N TYR A 405 10.46 22.60 4.58
CA TYR A 405 11.21 23.85 4.76
C TYR A 405 12.72 23.59 4.70
N TYR A 406 13.21 22.58 5.41
CA TYR A 406 14.62 22.21 5.40
C TYR A 406 15.05 21.72 4.01
N GLU A 407 14.32 20.77 3.40
CA GLU A 407 14.64 20.18 2.09
C GLU A 407 14.67 21.20 0.94
N ASN A 408 13.80 22.22 1.00
CA ASN A 408 13.73 23.28 -0.02
C ASN A 408 14.67 24.47 0.26
N SER A 409 15.36 24.48 1.40
CA SER A 409 16.26 25.58 1.77
C SER A 409 17.61 25.45 1.07
N THR A 410 17.69 25.89 -0.18
CA THR A 410 18.90 25.84 -1.01
C THR A 410 20.12 26.49 -0.35
N TRP A 411 19.91 27.55 0.42
CA TRP A 411 20.98 28.26 1.14
C TRP A 411 21.59 27.44 2.29
N ILE A 412 20.78 26.58 2.95
CA ILE A 412 21.23 25.60 3.95
C ILE A 412 22.11 24.58 3.23
N HIS A 413 21.55 23.94 2.20
CA HIS A 413 22.25 22.86 1.50
C HIS A 413 23.51 23.30 0.76
N ASN A 414 23.57 24.54 0.26
CA ASN A 414 24.81 25.10 -0.31
C ASN A 414 25.92 25.17 0.74
N ARG A 415 25.59 25.57 1.97
CA ARG A 415 26.56 25.63 3.07
C ARG A 415 26.94 24.24 3.57
N GLU A 416 25.97 23.34 3.71
CA GLU A 416 26.25 21.95 4.08
C GLU A 416 27.20 21.28 3.10
N ARG A 417 26.99 21.49 1.79
CA ARG A 417 27.81 20.90 0.75
C ARG A 417 29.24 21.43 0.74
N GLY A 418 29.46 22.70 1.11
CA GLY A 418 30.79 23.31 1.11
C GLY A 418 31.55 23.17 2.44
N TRP A 419 30.85 23.22 3.57
CA TRP A 419 31.47 23.45 4.88
C TRP A 419 30.99 22.52 6.00
N LEU A 420 30.00 21.65 5.77
CA LEU A 420 29.50 20.71 6.78
C LEU A 420 29.28 19.29 6.19
N LYS A 421 30.13 18.87 5.24
CA LYS A 421 30.16 17.47 4.78
C LYS A 421 30.72 16.57 5.89
N LEU A 422 30.56 15.27 5.72
CA LEU A 422 30.96 14.27 6.71
C LEU A 422 32.42 14.40 7.17
N SER A 423 33.35 14.70 6.26
CA SER A 423 34.77 14.87 6.62
C SER A 423 34.97 16.09 7.54
N GLN A 424 34.29 17.21 7.30
CA GLN A 424 34.31 18.37 8.19
C GLN A 424 33.62 18.06 9.51
N GLN A 425 32.50 17.33 9.52
CA GLN A 425 31.81 16.96 10.76
C GLN A 425 32.69 16.07 11.66
N ILE A 426 33.43 15.13 11.08
CA ILE A 426 34.34 14.23 11.82
C ILE A 426 35.57 14.98 12.34
N THR A 427 36.18 15.83 11.51
CA THR A 427 37.45 16.48 11.83
C THR A 427 37.31 17.83 12.51
N ALA A 428 36.09 18.40 12.51
CA ALA A 428 35.79 19.80 12.80
C ALA A 428 36.70 20.80 12.04
N HIS A 429 37.26 20.37 10.89
CA HIS A 429 38.11 21.19 10.04
C HIS A 429 37.31 21.91 8.96
N THR A 430 36.69 23.03 9.35
CA THR A 430 35.90 23.89 8.47
C THR A 430 36.01 25.35 8.90
N ASN A 431 35.53 26.27 8.06
CA ASN A 431 35.52 27.69 8.38
C ASN A 431 34.23 28.04 9.16
N PRO A 432 34.32 28.46 10.45
CA PRO A 432 33.16 28.76 11.30
C PRO A 432 32.18 29.74 10.66
N TYR A 433 32.67 30.77 9.97
CA TYR A 433 31.86 31.80 9.33
C TYR A 433 30.70 31.24 8.47
N TYR A 434 30.94 30.12 7.77
CA TYR A 434 29.92 29.53 6.89
C TYR A 434 28.91 28.64 7.64
N VAL A 435 29.23 28.17 8.84
CA VAL A 435 28.42 27.23 9.62
C VAL A 435 27.71 27.88 10.82
N ASP A 436 28.16 29.03 11.32
CA ASP A 436 27.52 29.76 12.43
C ASP A 436 26.03 30.05 12.18
N VAL A 437 25.69 30.43 10.94
CA VAL A 437 24.29 30.70 10.53
C VAL A 437 23.44 29.42 10.54
N LEU A 438 24.06 28.26 10.33
CA LEU A 438 23.38 26.97 10.38
C LEU A 438 23.07 26.59 11.82
N SER A 439 23.95 26.88 12.79
CA SER A 439 23.71 26.58 14.22
C SER A 439 22.37 27.15 14.71
N LYS A 440 22.15 28.46 14.52
CA LYS A 440 20.87 29.10 14.89
C LYS A 440 19.65 28.49 14.18
N THR A 441 19.84 28.06 12.95
CA THR A 441 18.75 27.50 12.12
C THR A 441 18.40 26.09 12.56
N TYR A 442 19.39 25.24 12.79
CA TYR A 442 19.19 23.90 13.32
C TYR A 442 18.65 23.93 14.74
N GLY A 443 19.13 24.82 15.61
CA GLY A 443 18.58 24.98 16.97
C GLY A 443 17.09 25.36 16.96
N LYS A 444 16.67 26.28 16.09
CA LYS A 444 15.24 26.62 15.91
C LYS A 444 14.44 25.46 15.33
N LEU A 445 15.01 24.74 14.37
CA LEU A 445 14.36 23.57 13.76
C LEU A 445 14.15 22.47 14.80
N LEU A 446 15.16 22.14 15.61
CA LEU A 446 15.08 21.16 16.69
C LEU A 446 14.05 21.56 17.75
N SER A 447 14.05 22.82 18.20
CA SER A 447 13.03 23.30 19.15
C SER A 447 11.60 23.21 18.60
N SER A 448 11.43 23.42 17.28
CA SER A 448 10.14 23.24 16.60
C SER A 448 9.77 21.76 16.52
N LEU A 449 10.74 20.88 16.21
CA LEU A 449 10.56 19.44 16.18
C LEU A 449 10.21 18.89 17.57
N ASP A 450 10.82 19.35 18.65
CA ASP A 450 10.48 18.98 20.03
C ASP A 450 9.01 19.28 20.34
N THR A 451 8.54 20.46 19.91
CA THR A 451 7.14 20.86 20.07
C THR A 451 6.21 19.94 19.30
N VAL A 452 6.56 19.59 18.06
CA VAL A 452 5.78 18.67 17.22
C VAL A 452 5.77 17.27 17.82
N LEU A 453 6.92 16.74 18.25
CA LEU A 453 7.05 15.43 18.89
C LEU A 453 6.20 15.33 20.16
N LYS A 454 6.20 16.36 21.00
CA LYS A 454 5.38 16.40 22.23
C LYS A 454 3.88 16.36 21.90
N ARG A 455 3.44 17.14 20.90
CA ARG A 455 2.04 17.16 20.45
C ARG A 455 1.64 15.85 19.81
N LEU A 456 2.50 15.30 18.95
CA LEU A 456 2.25 14.04 18.26
C LEU A 456 2.12 12.90 19.26
N LYS A 457 3.03 12.78 20.22
CA LYS A 457 2.95 11.75 21.27
C LYS A 457 1.61 11.84 22.01
N SER A 458 1.27 13.02 22.52
CA SER A 458 0.02 13.22 23.24
C SER A 458 -1.22 12.89 22.39
N ALA A 459 -1.20 13.19 21.09
CA ALA A 459 -2.32 12.92 20.20
C ALA A 459 -2.40 11.45 19.79
N MET A 460 -1.27 10.79 19.57
CA MET A 460 -1.20 9.37 19.22
C MET A 460 -1.61 8.49 20.40
N ASP A 461 -1.17 8.81 21.63
CA ASP A 461 -1.48 8.02 22.83
C ASP A 461 -3.00 7.93 23.14
N GLU A 462 -3.78 8.91 22.67
CA GLU A 462 -5.24 8.91 22.77
C GLU A 462 -5.93 7.93 21.81
N ILE A 463 -5.28 7.60 20.69
CA ILE A 463 -5.89 6.86 19.58
C ILE A 463 -5.32 5.46 19.47
N PHE A 464 -4.01 5.33 19.61
CA PHE A 464 -3.25 4.11 19.39
C PHE A 464 -2.61 3.60 20.69
N PHE A 465 -2.19 2.34 20.65
CA PHE A 465 -1.35 1.76 21.68
C PHE A 465 0.07 2.34 21.62
N GLU A 466 0.79 2.28 22.73
CA GLU A 466 2.08 2.95 22.89
C GLU A 466 3.11 2.47 21.84
N GLU A 467 3.11 1.17 21.52
CA GLU A 467 4.03 0.59 20.54
C GLU A 467 3.81 1.14 19.13
N THR A 468 2.55 1.21 18.67
CA THR A 468 2.21 1.82 17.36
C THR A 468 2.67 3.28 17.29
N ALA A 469 2.44 4.06 18.36
CA ALA A 469 2.85 5.45 18.41
C ALA A 469 4.38 5.61 18.38
N LEU A 470 5.08 4.71 19.08
CA LEU A 470 6.55 4.67 19.12
C LEU A 470 7.14 4.24 17.78
N GLU A 471 6.64 3.17 17.16
CA GLU A 471 7.04 2.70 15.83
C GLU A 471 6.92 3.82 14.81
N PHE A 472 5.75 4.46 14.72
CA PHE A 472 5.51 5.56 13.80
C PHE A 472 6.53 6.71 13.98
N ARG A 473 6.83 7.08 15.22
CA ARG A 473 7.81 8.14 15.52
C ARG A 473 9.21 7.75 15.07
N ILE A 474 9.66 6.55 15.41
CA ILE A 474 10.99 6.04 15.07
C ILE A 474 11.15 5.99 13.54
N THR A 475 10.16 5.44 12.84
CA THR A 475 10.20 5.26 11.40
C THR A 475 10.22 6.59 10.63
N TYR A 476 9.42 7.58 11.05
CA TYR A 476 9.18 8.77 10.22
C TYR A 476 9.87 10.05 10.70
N ILE A 477 10.19 10.17 11.99
CA ILE A 477 10.61 11.44 12.58
C ILE A 477 12.01 11.36 13.18
N ASP A 478 12.32 10.28 13.89
CA ASP A 478 13.57 10.19 14.67
C ASP A 478 14.80 10.26 13.76
N GLU A 479 14.79 9.66 12.57
CA GLU A 479 15.91 9.78 11.61
C GLU A 479 16.21 11.24 11.22
N PHE A 480 15.16 12.00 10.89
CA PHE A 480 15.30 13.40 10.51
C PHE A 480 15.77 14.24 11.70
N TYR A 481 15.20 14.01 12.88
CA TYR A 481 15.59 14.67 14.12
C TYR A 481 17.08 14.42 14.43
N GLU A 482 17.52 13.16 14.42
CA GLU A 482 18.91 12.78 14.67
C GLU A 482 19.87 13.37 13.65
N MET A 483 19.48 13.40 12.37
CA MET A 483 20.30 14.00 11.32
C MET A 483 20.57 15.49 11.61
N ILE A 484 19.54 16.25 12.01
CA ILE A 484 19.69 17.68 12.35
C ILE A 484 20.50 17.83 13.65
N SER A 485 20.24 17.02 14.67
CA SER A 485 20.97 17.03 15.94
C SER A 485 22.46 16.78 15.74
N LYS A 486 22.84 15.73 14.99
CA LYS A 486 24.24 15.41 14.69
C LYS A 486 24.95 16.53 13.94
N LYS A 487 24.23 17.25 13.06
CA LYS A 487 24.77 18.41 12.35
C LYS A 487 25.00 19.61 13.28
N LEU A 488 24.09 19.86 14.21
CA LEU A 488 24.26 20.90 15.22
C LEU A 488 25.44 20.58 16.15
N ASP A 489 25.54 19.34 16.65
CA ASP A 489 26.67 18.88 17.46
C ASP A 489 28.02 19.02 16.74
N ALA A 490 28.04 18.80 15.42
CA ALA A 490 29.24 18.99 14.62
C ALA A 490 29.65 20.47 14.53
N ILE A 491 28.69 21.40 14.47
CA ILE A 491 28.98 22.84 14.47
C ILE A 491 29.48 23.27 15.86
N ASP A 492 28.84 22.79 16.93
CA ASP A 492 29.29 23.07 18.31
C ASP A 492 30.74 22.61 18.56
N LYS A 493 31.18 21.54 17.91
CA LYS A 493 32.58 21.11 17.95
C LYS A 493 33.51 22.08 17.23
N VAL A 494 33.09 22.63 16.09
CA VAL A 494 33.83 23.63 15.32
C VAL A 494 33.99 24.91 16.14
N ASP A 495 32.92 25.37 16.79
CA ASP A 495 32.91 26.61 17.60
C ASP A 495 33.84 26.54 18.82
N ARG A 496 34.08 25.34 19.34
CA ARG A 496 35.03 25.09 20.43
C ARG A 496 36.49 25.08 19.98
N GLN A 497 36.76 25.00 18.68
CA GLN A 497 38.13 25.02 18.16
C GLN A 497 38.70 26.44 18.14
N LYS A 498 39.87 26.61 18.76
CA LYS A 498 40.62 27.88 18.73
C LYS A 498 41.64 27.95 17.58
N GLY A 499 41.87 26.83 16.89
CA GLY A 499 42.82 26.73 15.79
C GLY A 499 42.73 25.39 15.08
N TRP A 500 43.24 25.33 13.85
CA TRP A 500 43.12 24.17 12.98
C TRP A 500 44.49 23.54 12.66
N PRO A 501 44.61 22.21 12.71
CA PRO A 501 45.87 21.54 12.38
C PRO A 501 46.22 21.72 10.90
N ARG A 502 47.52 21.78 10.61
CA ARG A 502 48.03 21.68 9.23
C ARG A 502 47.78 20.28 8.68
N ARG A 503 47.69 20.14 7.36
CA ARG A 503 47.56 18.82 6.72
C ARG A 503 48.78 17.94 7.01
N PRO A 504 48.61 16.60 7.08
CA PRO A 504 47.39 15.84 6.79
C PRO A 504 46.40 15.77 7.98
N ILE A 505 45.16 16.20 7.75
CA ILE A 505 44.10 16.25 8.79
C ILE A 505 43.52 14.86 9.09
N LEU A 506 43.41 14.01 8.07
CA LEU A 506 42.82 12.67 8.16
C LEU A 506 43.85 11.58 8.52
N GLY A 507 45.06 11.95 8.95
CA GLY A 507 46.16 11.00 9.15
C GLY A 507 45.82 9.81 10.05
N ARG A 508 45.03 10.02 11.10
CA ARG A 508 44.57 8.94 12.01
C ARG A 508 43.55 8.00 11.35
N LEU A 509 42.64 8.53 10.54
CA LEU A 509 41.65 7.75 9.80
C LEU A 509 42.25 6.92 8.67
N ILE A 510 43.42 7.32 8.14
CA ILE A 510 44.16 6.55 7.14
C ILE A 510 44.81 5.29 7.77
N VAL A 511 45.19 5.36 9.05
CA VAL A 511 45.83 4.24 9.78
C VAL A 511 44.79 3.23 10.26
N GLU A 512 43.56 3.68 10.55
CA GLU A 512 42.46 2.85 11.08
C GLU A 512 41.45 2.40 10.01
N ALA A 513 41.55 2.90 8.77
CA ALA A 513 40.64 2.51 7.70
C ALA A 513 40.84 1.02 7.37
N PRO A 514 39.81 0.16 7.52
CA PRO A 514 39.89 -1.20 7.02
C PRO A 514 40.11 -1.15 5.49
N PRO A 515 40.83 -2.14 4.91
CA PRO A 515 40.96 -2.22 3.46
C PRO A 515 39.56 -2.21 2.83
N VAL A 516 39.41 -1.46 1.73
CA VAL A 516 38.16 -1.41 0.97
C VAL A 516 37.69 -2.84 0.74
N PRO A 517 36.48 -3.23 1.18
CA PRO A 517 36.02 -4.60 1.02
C PRO A 517 35.98 -4.92 -0.47
N HIS A 518 36.93 -5.73 -0.92
CA HIS A 518 36.78 -6.40 -2.20
C HIS A 518 35.57 -7.31 -2.04
N ARG A 519 34.48 -6.97 -2.74
CA ARG A 519 33.33 -7.84 -2.89
C ARG A 519 33.85 -9.12 -3.56
N THR A 520 34.22 -10.11 -2.76
CA THR A 520 34.54 -11.43 -3.27
C THR A 520 33.26 -11.93 -3.91
N THR A 521 33.25 -11.95 -5.24
CA THR A 521 32.26 -12.71 -5.97
C THR A 521 32.44 -14.16 -5.52
N LYS A 522 31.62 -14.61 -4.56
CA LYS A 522 31.41 -16.05 -4.38
C LYS A 522 30.94 -16.53 -5.74
N LYS A 523 31.80 -17.24 -6.47
CA LYS A 523 31.37 -18.00 -7.64
C LYS A 523 30.19 -18.87 -7.16
N PRO A 524 29.07 -18.89 -7.89
CA PRO A 524 28.00 -19.84 -7.57
C PRO A 524 28.61 -21.26 -7.55
N PRO A 525 28.14 -22.14 -6.65
CA PRO A 525 28.68 -23.49 -6.56
C PRO A 525 28.62 -24.14 -7.94
N THR A 526 29.79 -24.47 -8.48
CA THR A 526 29.91 -25.23 -9.71
C THR A 526 29.29 -26.60 -9.47
N LYS A 527 28.22 -26.93 -10.22
CA LYS A 527 27.71 -28.29 -10.34
C LYS A 527 28.88 -29.24 -10.63
N PRO A 528 28.92 -30.44 -10.02
CA PRO A 528 29.98 -31.41 -10.31
C PRO A 528 29.86 -31.88 -11.76
N THR A 529 30.78 -31.43 -12.61
CA THR A 529 30.94 -31.95 -13.97
C THR A 529 31.74 -33.23 -13.89
N THR A 530 31.11 -34.36 -14.22
CA THR A 530 31.76 -35.64 -14.50
C THR A 530 32.74 -35.47 -15.67
N THR A 531 34.05 -35.52 -15.39
CA THR A 531 35.09 -35.56 -16.42
C THR A 531 35.47 -37.01 -16.74
N THR A 532 35.06 -37.47 -17.91
CA THR A 532 35.67 -38.62 -18.60
C THR A 532 37.00 -38.16 -19.21
N LYS A 533 38.10 -38.82 -18.84
CA LYS A 533 39.46 -38.59 -19.36
C LYS A 533 39.62 -39.24 -20.73
N VAL A 534 40.19 -38.52 -21.71
CA VAL A 534 41.08 -39.08 -22.76
C VAL A 534 42.19 -38.05 -23.10
N PRO A 535 43.45 -38.46 -23.35
CA PRO A 535 44.67 -37.64 -23.19
C PRO A 535 45.17 -36.94 -24.48
N PRO A 536 46.26 -36.14 -24.38
CA PRO A 536 46.63 -35.07 -25.33
C PRO A 536 47.78 -35.45 -26.30
N THR A 537 47.94 -34.64 -27.35
CA THR A 537 49.14 -34.63 -28.20
C THR A 537 49.63 -33.20 -28.46
N THR A 538 50.75 -32.86 -27.81
CA THR A 538 52.05 -32.43 -28.40
C THR A 538 51.99 -31.61 -29.72
N THR A 539 52.69 -30.50 -29.93
CA THR A 539 54.05 -30.13 -29.52
C THR A 539 54.47 -28.79 -30.16
N LYS A 540 55.51 -28.17 -29.59
CA LYS A 540 56.61 -27.41 -30.25
C LYS A 540 56.42 -25.92 -30.64
N ARG A 541 56.97 -25.07 -29.77
CA ARG A 541 57.91 -23.95 -30.10
C ARG A 541 59.26 -24.56 -30.59
N PRO A 542 60.25 -23.83 -31.19
CA PRO A 542 60.75 -22.53 -30.71
C PRO A 542 61.44 -21.58 -31.74
N THR A 543 62.04 -20.50 -31.20
CA THR A 543 63.27 -19.78 -31.65
C THR A 543 63.18 -18.90 -32.92
N THR A 544 63.79 -17.70 -33.07
CA THR A 544 65.00 -17.11 -32.47
C THR A 544 65.15 -15.61 -32.86
N THR A 545 65.61 -14.80 -31.89
CA THR A 545 66.62 -13.71 -31.93
C THR A 545 66.59 -12.47 -32.86
N ARG A 546 66.93 -11.34 -32.18
CA ARG A 546 67.80 -10.18 -32.54
C ARG A 546 67.16 -8.86 -33.00
N SER A 547 67.23 -7.87 -32.10
CA SER A 547 67.29 -6.40 -32.29
C SER A 547 68.62 -5.99 -32.98
N PRO A 548 68.92 -4.73 -33.41
CA PRO A 548 68.41 -3.39 -32.98
C PRO A 548 68.27 -2.37 -34.17
N PRO A 549 68.48 -1.02 -34.05
CA PRO A 549 67.83 0.02 -33.23
C PRO A 549 67.21 1.20 -34.06
N THR A 550 66.62 2.15 -33.34
CA THR A 550 66.55 3.62 -33.60
C THR A 550 65.41 4.27 -34.40
N THR A 551 64.85 5.33 -33.76
CA THR A 551 64.30 6.60 -34.30
C THR A 551 62.92 6.65 -34.98
N THR A 552 61.95 7.10 -34.17
CA THR A 552 61.03 8.23 -34.34
C THR A 552 60.12 8.36 -35.59
N ILE A 553 58.90 8.80 -35.28
CA ILE A 553 57.84 9.42 -36.11
C ILE A 553 56.87 8.42 -36.75
N ARG A 554 55.63 8.41 -36.24
CA ARG A 554 54.46 8.10 -37.09
C ARG A 554 53.21 8.85 -36.66
N SER A 555 52.91 9.89 -37.42
CA SER A 555 51.58 10.43 -37.64
C SER A 555 50.88 9.68 -38.78
N GLN A 556 49.56 9.58 -38.66
CA GLN A 556 48.54 9.37 -39.69
C GLN A 556 48.28 7.98 -40.28
N SER A 557 47.02 7.60 -40.05
CA SER A 557 46.10 6.89 -40.94
C SER A 557 46.37 5.37 -41.09
N ASN A 558 45.38 4.51 -41.22
CA ASN A 558 44.04 4.65 -41.77
C ASN A 558 43.27 3.36 -41.44
N ARG A 559 41.94 3.49 -41.25
CA ARG A 559 40.87 2.55 -41.69
C ARG A 559 40.93 1.10 -41.14
N LYS A 560 39.84 0.43 -40.79
CA LYS A 560 38.39 0.62 -40.87
C LYS A 560 37.82 -0.57 -40.10
N SER A 561 36.79 -0.38 -39.29
CA SER A 561 35.62 -1.26 -39.38
C SER A 561 34.39 -0.53 -38.88
N ASP A 562 33.54 -0.29 -39.85
CA ASP A 562 32.23 0.30 -39.76
C ASP A 562 31.32 -0.46 -38.79
N ARG A 563 30.60 0.29 -37.95
CA ARG A 563 29.19 -0.04 -37.66
C ARG A 563 28.37 1.25 -37.71
N LYS A 564 27.70 1.41 -38.85
CA LYS A 564 26.74 2.48 -39.16
C LYS A 564 25.62 2.51 -38.11
N THR A 565 25.47 3.67 -37.48
CA THR A 565 24.27 4.11 -36.75
C THR A 565 23.21 4.56 -37.74
N THR A 566 21.98 4.05 -37.60
CA THR A 566 20.78 4.55 -38.25
C THR A 566 20.34 5.90 -37.64
N PRO A 567 19.77 6.84 -38.42
CA PRO A 567 19.36 8.15 -37.94
C PRO A 567 17.98 8.14 -37.29
N SER A 568 17.81 8.96 -36.25
CA SER A 568 16.55 9.24 -35.56
C SER A 568 15.53 9.90 -36.49
N PRO A 569 14.22 9.57 -36.40
CA PRO A 569 13.20 10.21 -37.22
C PRO A 569 12.89 11.62 -36.73
N LYS A 570 12.77 12.54 -37.69
CA LYS A 570 12.33 13.92 -37.52
C LYS A 570 10.90 13.96 -36.95
N LYS A 571 10.67 14.83 -35.96
CA LYS A 571 9.33 15.14 -35.44
C LYS A 571 8.59 16.02 -36.43
N ASP A 572 7.42 15.56 -36.89
CA ASP A 572 6.44 16.41 -37.56
C ASP A 572 5.81 17.40 -36.54
N PRO A 573 5.46 18.63 -36.96
CA PRO A 573 4.83 19.61 -36.08
C PRO A 573 3.40 19.19 -35.73
N LEU A 574 3.06 19.28 -34.44
CA LEU A 574 1.70 19.12 -33.92
C LEU A 574 0.75 20.15 -34.54
N PRO A 575 -0.51 19.78 -34.83
CA PRO A 575 -1.51 20.73 -35.30
C PRO A 575 -1.81 21.77 -34.22
N THR A 576 -1.89 23.04 -34.63
CA THR A 576 -2.33 24.16 -33.80
C THR A 576 -3.77 23.95 -33.30
N PRO A 577 -4.07 24.19 -32.02
CA PRO A 577 -5.44 24.11 -31.52
C PRO A 577 -6.28 25.30 -32.01
N THR A 578 -7.44 25.01 -32.58
CA THR A 578 -8.49 25.98 -32.89
C THR A 578 -9.04 26.57 -31.58
N PRO A 579 -9.27 27.89 -31.47
CA PRO A 579 -9.80 28.48 -30.24
C PRO A 579 -11.23 28.01 -29.96
N LEU A 580 -11.45 27.38 -28.81
CA LEU A 580 -12.77 27.04 -28.26
C LEU A 580 -13.42 28.30 -27.68
N GLY A 581 -13.94 29.18 -28.55
CA GLY A 581 -14.91 30.18 -28.15
C GLY A 581 -16.27 29.52 -27.97
N GLY A 582 -16.74 29.36 -26.72
CA GLY A 582 -18.11 28.89 -26.46
C GLY A 582 -18.39 28.16 -25.14
N LEU A 583 -17.41 27.95 -24.26
CA LEU A 583 -17.66 27.24 -23.00
C LEU A 583 -18.21 28.18 -21.91
N THR A 584 -19.25 27.72 -21.22
CA THR A 584 -19.79 28.33 -20.00
C THR A 584 -18.78 28.21 -18.84
N ASP A 585 -18.92 29.04 -17.80
CA ASP A 585 -17.97 29.02 -16.67
C ASP A 585 -18.05 27.74 -15.82
N GLU A 586 -19.19 27.05 -15.84
CA GLU A 586 -19.37 25.71 -15.26
C GLU A 586 -18.57 24.64 -16.02
N GLU A 587 -18.59 24.65 -17.35
CA GLU A 587 -17.84 23.70 -18.17
C GLU A 587 -16.32 23.89 -18.02
N LYS A 588 -15.86 25.13 -17.81
CA LYS A 588 -14.46 25.43 -17.50
C LYS A 588 -14.05 24.91 -16.12
N LEU A 589 -14.97 24.92 -15.14
CA LEU A 589 -14.74 24.40 -13.79
C LEU A 589 -14.61 22.86 -13.81
N ILE A 590 -15.47 22.19 -14.58
CA ILE A 590 -15.44 20.73 -14.75
C ILE A 590 -14.15 20.29 -15.46
N LEU A 591 -13.73 20.98 -16.54
CA LEU A 591 -12.49 20.66 -17.26
C LEU A 591 -11.23 20.83 -16.38
N ARG A 592 -11.23 21.81 -15.47
CA ARG A 592 -10.13 21.99 -14.49
C ARG A 592 -10.06 20.88 -13.45
N SER A 593 -11.18 20.23 -13.13
CA SER A 593 -11.23 19.10 -12.19
C SER A 593 -10.72 17.77 -12.78
N ILE A 594 -10.61 17.69 -14.11
CA ILE A 594 -10.20 16.48 -14.84
C ILE A 594 -8.71 16.52 -15.22
N ASN A 595 -8.11 17.70 -15.42
CA ASN A 595 -6.68 17.81 -15.72
C ASN A 595 -6.09 19.17 -15.28
N PRO A 596 -5.18 19.21 -14.28
CA PRO A 596 -4.60 20.45 -13.76
C PRO A 596 -3.68 21.21 -14.74
N TYR A 597 -3.32 20.62 -15.89
CA TYR A 597 -2.43 21.25 -16.87
C TYR A 597 -3.13 22.19 -17.88
N PHE A 598 -4.46 22.31 -17.86
CA PHE A 598 -5.20 23.21 -18.76
C PHE A 598 -4.99 24.71 -18.50
N SER A 599 -4.27 25.09 -17.44
CA SER A 599 -4.02 26.51 -17.11
C SER A 599 -2.85 27.15 -17.85
N ARG A 600 -2.15 26.43 -18.74
CA ARG A 600 -1.00 26.97 -19.50
C ARG A 600 -1.10 26.71 -21.00
N ALA A 601 -2.14 27.24 -21.62
CA ALA A 601 -2.12 27.59 -23.04
C ALA A 601 -2.83 28.94 -23.17
N LYS A 602 -2.06 29.99 -23.48
CA LYS A 602 -2.61 31.29 -23.92
C LYS A 602 -2.89 31.22 -25.41
#